data_AF-A0A2N2EQ15-F1
#
_entry.id   AF-A0A2N2EQ15-F1
#
_cell.length_a   1.000
_cell.length_b   1.000
_cell.length_c   1.000
_cell.angle_alpha   90.00
_cell.angle_beta   90.00
_cell.angle_gamma   90.00
#
_symmetry.space_group_name_H-M   'P 1'
#
loop_
_entity.id
_entity.type
_entity.pdbx_description
1 polymer ?
#
loop_
_entity_poly.entity_id
_entity_poly.type
_entity_poly.pdbx_seq_one_letter_code
_entity_poly.pdbx_strand_id
1 'polypeptide(L)'
;MKRLAIAAAAFLSAATLNAAELNGLSAADVKASKIEAPAPVLEQVAAEKCGHVSGDLTKMNLFATASRSQLISHSKTEAEFQEFIAMWKPILEKFGMRVVSTEYKHELGILKYESPDGKVVRMFLGDRMNYDALSADAMKKEQHMLIEALEKQGLTPVAAFMIKNEIFRPTFNVYYLTQGDENADHEVQLRQLKNGDDIDFDLLTNSVTLVEKDASFSMVYIGRLLGFKGKLAADEAAMAAKVADYKKFLLENKKEFIAAKVTKLDEPFVVGEHTYRYYAALYFFQ
;
A
#
# COMPACT_ATOMS: atom_id res chain seq x y z
N MET A 1 -56.88 -0.29 -1.76
CA MET A 1 -55.85 0.68 -1.29
C MET A 1 -55.21 0.35 0.06
N LYS A 2 -55.87 -0.29 1.04
CA LYS A 2 -55.21 -0.68 2.31
C LYS A 2 -54.30 -1.93 2.27
N ARG A 3 -54.16 -2.62 1.12
CA ARG A 3 -53.32 -3.83 0.98
C ARG A 3 -52.02 -3.63 0.19
N LEU A 4 -51.91 -2.55 -0.58
CA LEU A 4 -50.66 -2.18 -1.29
C LEU A 4 -49.63 -1.50 -0.37
N ALA A 5 -50.07 -0.95 0.76
CA ALA A 5 -49.15 -0.36 1.75
C ALA A 5 -48.41 -1.42 2.60
N ILE A 6 -48.86 -2.67 2.61
CA ILE A 6 -48.24 -3.74 3.42
C ILE A 6 -47.03 -4.35 2.69
N ALA A 7 -47.04 -4.39 1.35
CA ALA A 7 -45.92 -4.92 0.56
C ALA A 7 -44.67 -4.00 0.55
N ALA A 8 -44.85 -2.68 0.70
CA ALA A 8 -43.73 -1.74 0.79
C ALA A 8 -43.09 -1.69 2.19
N ALA A 9 -43.81 -2.07 3.24
CA ALA A 9 -43.27 -2.18 4.60
C ALA A 9 -42.48 -3.48 4.84
N ALA A 10 -42.72 -4.52 4.02
CA ALA A 10 -42.08 -5.83 4.14
C ALA A 10 -40.61 -5.87 3.69
N PHE A 11 -40.13 -4.88 2.93
CA PHE A 11 -38.70 -4.77 2.55
C PHE A 11 -37.84 -4.02 3.59
N LEU A 12 -38.46 -3.45 4.64
CA LEU A 12 -37.76 -2.69 5.69
C LEU A 12 -38.00 -3.23 7.11
N SER A 13 -38.71 -4.35 7.27
CA SER A 13 -38.88 -5.00 8.59
C SER A 13 -38.93 -6.51 8.45
N ALA A 14 -37.80 -7.16 8.77
CA ALA A 14 -37.69 -8.60 8.90
C ALA A 14 -38.40 -9.06 10.19
N ALA A 15 -39.73 -9.05 10.21
CA ALA A 15 -40.52 -9.79 11.20
C ALA A 15 -41.96 -10.00 10.71
N THR A 16 -42.34 -11.27 10.61
CA THR A 16 -43.72 -11.80 10.54
C THR A 16 -44.54 -11.52 9.27
N LEU A 17 -44.45 -12.41 8.29
CA LEU A 17 -45.58 -12.72 7.39
C LEU A 17 -45.81 -14.23 7.39
N ASN A 18 -47.03 -14.62 7.76
CA ASN A 18 -47.47 -16.02 7.82
C ASN A 18 -47.61 -16.59 6.40
N ALA A 19 -47.12 -17.81 6.20
CA ALA A 19 -47.11 -18.54 4.92
C ALA A 19 -48.50 -18.82 4.31
N ALA A 20 -49.60 -18.41 4.96
CA ALA A 20 -50.96 -18.61 4.49
C ALA A 20 -51.43 -17.58 3.44
N GLU A 21 -50.73 -16.44 3.27
CA GLU A 21 -51.14 -15.39 2.32
C GLU A 21 -50.57 -15.54 0.89
N LEU A 22 -49.77 -16.58 0.62
CA LEU A 22 -49.13 -16.81 -0.69
C LEU A 22 -49.89 -17.79 -1.61
N ASN A 23 -50.99 -18.40 -1.15
CA ASN A 23 -51.73 -19.44 -1.90
C ASN A 23 -52.66 -18.93 -3.01
N GLY A 24 -52.53 -17.68 -3.43
CA GLY A 24 -53.40 -17.06 -4.44
C GLY A 24 -52.69 -16.51 -5.67
N LEU A 25 -51.37 -16.62 -5.78
CA LEU A 25 -50.62 -16.06 -6.91
C LEU A 25 -50.58 -17.08 -8.05
N SER A 26 -51.34 -16.83 -9.11
CA SER A 26 -51.27 -17.66 -10.32
C SER A 26 -50.12 -17.20 -11.22
N ALA A 27 -49.62 -18.10 -12.06
CA ALA A 27 -48.61 -17.77 -13.07
C ALA A 27 -49.09 -16.70 -14.07
N ALA A 28 -50.40 -16.47 -14.18
CA ALA A 28 -50.98 -15.39 -14.99
C ALA A 28 -50.83 -14.00 -14.32
N ASP A 29 -50.86 -13.92 -12.99
CA ASP A 29 -50.72 -12.67 -12.24
C ASP A 29 -49.28 -12.13 -12.28
N VAL A 30 -48.30 -13.05 -12.33
CA VAL A 30 -46.87 -12.72 -12.54
C VAL A 30 -46.63 -12.23 -13.96
N LYS A 31 -47.36 -12.77 -14.95
CA LYS A 31 -47.19 -12.43 -16.37
C LYS A 31 -47.86 -11.11 -16.77
N ALA A 32 -48.88 -10.67 -16.03
CA ALA A 32 -49.54 -9.37 -16.21
C ALA A 32 -48.77 -8.21 -15.54
N SER A 33 -47.89 -8.52 -14.58
CA SER A 33 -47.00 -7.54 -13.97
C SER A 33 -45.81 -7.29 -14.90
N LYS A 34 -45.97 -6.39 -15.87
CA LYS A 34 -44.83 -5.76 -16.54
C LYS A 34 -44.08 -4.92 -15.49
N ILE A 35 -43.22 -5.58 -14.74
CA ILE A 35 -42.15 -4.92 -14.01
C ILE A 35 -41.18 -4.46 -15.10
N GLU A 36 -41.36 -3.23 -15.57
CA GLU A 36 -40.25 -2.52 -16.17
C GLU A 36 -39.18 -2.47 -15.10
N ALA A 37 -38.17 -3.33 -15.24
CA ALA A 37 -36.96 -3.21 -14.45
C ALA A 37 -36.46 -1.78 -14.70
N PRO A 38 -36.36 -0.92 -13.67
CA PRO A 38 -35.71 0.36 -13.87
C PRO A 38 -34.33 0.05 -14.45
N ALA A 39 -33.99 0.71 -15.56
CA ALA A 39 -32.64 0.69 -16.09
C ALA A 39 -31.67 0.90 -14.91
N PRO A 40 -30.56 0.15 -14.83
CA PRO A 40 -29.66 0.24 -13.70
C PRO A 40 -29.30 1.71 -13.51
N VAL A 41 -29.88 2.31 -12.47
CA VAL A 41 -29.47 3.62 -12.00
C VAL A 41 -28.07 3.34 -11.50
N LEU A 42 -27.07 3.82 -12.24
CA LEU A 42 -25.74 3.98 -11.71
C LEU A 42 -25.92 4.75 -10.41
N GLU A 43 -25.83 4.05 -9.28
CA GLU A 43 -25.56 4.70 -8.02
C GLU A 43 -24.39 5.63 -8.31
N GLN A 44 -24.60 6.93 -8.11
CA GLN A 44 -23.51 7.89 -8.11
C GLN A 44 -22.64 7.50 -6.93
N VAL A 45 -21.69 6.59 -7.21
CA VAL A 45 -20.56 6.30 -6.35
C VAL A 45 -19.92 7.65 -6.08
N ALA A 46 -19.78 7.98 -4.80
CA ALA A 46 -19.01 9.12 -4.34
C ALA A 46 -17.76 9.29 -5.21
N ALA A 47 -17.57 10.50 -5.75
CA ALA A 47 -16.47 10.95 -6.62
C ALA A 47 -15.44 9.85 -6.98
N GLU A 48 -15.42 9.43 -8.25
CA GLU A 48 -14.53 8.38 -8.77
C GLU A 48 -13.13 8.42 -8.11
N LYS A 49 -12.94 7.53 -7.13
CA LYS A 49 -11.64 7.14 -6.57
C LYS A 49 -10.72 6.85 -7.75
N CYS A 50 -9.47 7.32 -7.71
CA CYS A 50 -8.52 7.26 -8.82
C CYS A 50 -8.65 5.91 -9.54
N GLY A 51 -9.08 5.92 -10.80
CA GLY A 51 -9.48 4.73 -11.56
C GLY A 51 -8.30 3.81 -11.90
N HIS A 52 -7.56 3.35 -10.91
CA HIS A 52 -6.43 2.44 -11.04
C HIS A 52 -6.85 1.13 -11.68
N VAL A 53 -5.90 0.45 -12.30
CA VAL A 53 -6.11 -0.87 -12.89
C VAL A 53 -5.87 -1.94 -11.84
N SER A 54 -6.87 -2.76 -11.56
CA SER A 54 -6.79 -3.83 -10.56
C SER A 54 -6.89 -5.22 -11.18
N GLY A 55 -6.31 -6.23 -10.53
CA GLY A 55 -6.48 -7.63 -10.95
C GLY A 55 -5.56 -8.61 -10.23
N ASP A 56 -5.42 -9.79 -10.83
CA ASP A 56 -4.48 -10.82 -10.38
C ASP A 56 -3.29 -10.91 -11.34
N LEU A 57 -2.07 -10.99 -10.77
CA LEU A 57 -0.85 -11.34 -11.49
C LEU A 57 -0.49 -12.79 -11.21
N THR A 58 -0.65 -13.66 -12.21
CA THR A 58 -0.27 -15.08 -12.14
C THR A 58 1.06 -15.38 -12.82
N LYS A 59 1.43 -14.58 -13.83
CA LYS A 59 2.71 -14.71 -14.55
C LYS A 59 3.72 -13.65 -14.08
N MET A 60 4.95 -14.09 -13.82
CA MET A 60 5.99 -13.20 -13.30
C MET A 60 6.54 -12.21 -14.32
N ASN A 61 6.47 -12.50 -15.62
CA ASN A 61 6.85 -11.54 -16.66
C ASN A 61 5.97 -10.27 -16.66
N LEU A 62 4.78 -10.32 -16.06
CA LEU A 62 3.88 -9.16 -15.97
C LEU A 62 4.16 -8.27 -14.74
N PHE A 63 4.92 -8.78 -13.76
CA PHE A 63 5.34 -8.01 -12.59
C PHE A 63 6.37 -6.96 -12.99
N ALA A 64 6.11 -5.70 -12.64
CA ALA A 64 7.02 -4.59 -12.92
C ALA A 64 7.79 -4.18 -11.66
N THR A 65 9.10 -4.10 -11.75
CA THR A 65 9.88 -3.29 -10.81
C THR A 65 9.95 -1.86 -11.34
N ALA A 66 9.49 -0.90 -10.55
CA ALA A 66 9.49 0.51 -10.92
C ALA A 66 10.80 1.19 -10.51
N SER A 67 11.45 1.90 -11.43
CA SER A 67 12.69 2.64 -11.16
C SER A 67 12.70 3.94 -11.97
N ARG A 68 12.76 5.11 -11.32
CA ARG A 68 12.62 6.44 -11.96
C ARG A 68 11.57 6.41 -13.08
N SER A 69 11.97 6.58 -14.34
CA SER A 69 11.08 6.61 -15.51
C SER A 69 11.13 5.32 -16.36
N GLN A 70 11.32 4.18 -15.70
CA GLN A 70 11.32 2.87 -16.34
C GLN A 70 10.59 1.81 -15.50
N LEU A 71 9.93 0.89 -16.18
CA LEU A 71 9.38 -0.35 -15.63
C LEU A 71 10.23 -1.52 -16.12
N ILE A 72 10.63 -2.38 -15.21
CA ILE A 72 11.55 -3.50 -15.48
C ILE A 72 10.80 -4.81 -15.23
N SER A 73 10.90 -5.75 -16.16
CA SER A 73 10.34 -7.10 -16.07
C SER A 73 11.44 -8.14 -16.27
N HIS A 74 11.27 -9.30 -15.63
CA HIS A 74 12.01 -10.50 -15.94
C HIS A 74 11.15 -11.40 -16.84
N SER A 75 11.49 -11.46 -18.12
CA SER A 75 10.76 -12.21 -19.15
C SER A 75 11.72 -13.22 -19.78
N LYS A 76 11.38 -14.51 -19.80
CA LYS A 76 12.26 -15.56 -20.36
C LYS A 76 12.34 -15.51 -21.88
N THR A 77 11.33 -14.93 -22.51
CA THR A 77 11.24 -14.83 -23.97
C THR A 77 10.82 -13.43 -24.39
N GLU A 78 11.13 -13.06 -25.62
CA GLU A 78 10.63 -11.81 -26.22
C GLU A 78 9.09 -11.77 -26.22
N ALA A 79 8.41 -12.91 -26.45
CA ALA A 79 6.96 -12.98 -26.41
C ALA A 79 6.39 -12.63 -25.03
N GLU A 80 7.02 -13.12 -23.95
CA GLU A 80 6.66 -12.73 -22.58
C GLU A 80 6.86 -11.23 -22.32
N PHE A 81 7.90 -10.63 -22.91
CA PHE A 81 8.12 -9.19 -22.81
C PHE A 81 7.09 -8.39 -23.61
N GLN A 82 6.65 -8.88 -24.77
CA GLN A 82 5.56 -8.27 -25.51
C GLN A 82 4.23 -8.32 -24.73
N GLU A 83 3.95 -9.39 -23.98
CA GLU A 83 2.82 -9.43 -23.04
C GLU A 83 2.94 -8.35 -21.95
N PHE A 84 4.14 -8.15 -21.40
CA PHE A 84 4.41 -7.09 -20.42
C PHE A 84 4.14 -5.70 -21.00
N ILE A 85 4.65 -5.41 -22.21
CA ILE A 85 4.41 -4.13 -22.90
C ILE A 85 2.92 -3.93 -23.15
N ALA A 86 2.23 -4.95 -23.65
CA ALA A 86 0.80 -4.89 -23.95
C ALA A 86 -0.06 -4.60 -22.71
N MET A 87 0.37 -5.07 -21.54
CA MET A 87 -0.28 -4.75 -20.26
C MET A 87 0.04 -3.33 -19.78
N TRP A 88 1.32 -2.97 -19.74
CA TRP A 88 1.76 -1.74 -19.06
C TRP A 88 1.61 -0.47 -19.88
N LYS A 89 1.74 -0.54 -21.21
CA LYS A 89 1.57 0.62 -22.08
C LYS A 89 0.20 1.31 -21.90
N PRO A 90 -0.95 0.61 -22.01
CA PRO A 90 -2.25 1.27 -21.83
C PRO A 90 -2.48 1.75 -20.38
N ILE A 91 -1.89 1.08 -19.38
CA ILE A 91 -1.93 1.54 -18.00
C ILE A 91 -1.23 2.90 -17.89
N LEU A 92 0.00 3.03 -18.40
CA LEU A 92 0.75 4.29 -18.38
C LEU A 92 0.04 5.41 -19.15
N GLU A 93 -0.47 5.12 -20.34
CA GLU A 93 -1.19 6.07 -21.20
C GLU A 93 -2.45 6.61 -20.51
N LYS A 94 -3.19 5.78 -19.77
CA LYS A 94 -4.35 6.20 -18.96
C LYS A 94 -4.01 7.30 -17.95
N PHE A 95 -2.79 7.31 -17.44
CA PHE A 95 -2.31 8.30 -16.47
C PHE A 95 -1.43 9.40 -17.10
N GLY A 96 -1.54 9.58 -18.42
CA GLY A 96 -0.87 10.67 -19.14
C GLY A 96 0.63 10.45 -19.35
N MET A 97 1.14 9.25 -19.10
CA MET A 97 2.53 8.90 -19.36
C MET A 97 2.71 8.39 -20.79
N ARG A 98 3.84 8.73 -21.40
CA ARG A 98 4.17 8.32 -22.77
C ARG A 98 5.32 7.32 -22.77
N VAL A 99 5.10 6.13 -23.33
CA VAL A 99 6.18 5.17 -23.55
C VAL A 99 7.12 5.69 -24.64
N VAL A 100 8.42 5.74 -24.35
CA VAL A 100 9.43 6.30 -25.27
C VAL A 100 10.31 5.24 -25.92
N SER A 101 10.61 4.17 -25.21
CA SER A 101 11.36 3.05 -25.77
C SER A 101 11.15 1.77 -24.97
N THR A 102 11.46 0.64 -25.60
CA THR A 102 11.46 -0.69 -25.00
C THR A 102 12.76 -1.39 -25.35
N GLU A 103 13.37 -2.06 -24.39
CA GLU A 103 14.61 -2.82 -24.56
C GLU A 103 14.42 -4.22 -23.98
N TYR A 104 14.86 -5.25 -24.70
CA TYR A 104 14.88 -6.63 -24.22
C TYR A 104 16.24 -7.25 -24.45
N LYS A 105 16.88 -7.72 -23.38
CA LYS A 105 18.20 -8.37 -23.45
C LYS A 105 18.42 -9.25 -22.23
N HIS A 106 18.94 -10.47 -22.43
CA HIS A 106 19.30 -11.39 -21.34
C HIS A 106 18.16 -11.61 -20.32
N GLU A 107 16.96 -11.90 -20.81
CA GLU A 107 15.74 -12.11 -20.01
C GLU A 107 15.27 -10.89 -19.19
N LEU A 108 15.88 -9.72 -19.44
CA LEU A 108 15.50 -8.44 -18.85
C LEU A 108 14.76 -7.59 -19.87
N GLY A 109 13.51 -7.25 -19.56
CA GLY A 109 12.71 -6.30 -20.30
C GLY A 109 12.67 -4.95 -19.60
N ILE A 110 12.87 -3.86 -20.34
CA ILE A 110 12.81 -2.49 -19.85
C ILE A 110 11.83 -1.69 -20.71
N LEU A 111 10.83 -1.10 -20.10
CA LEU A 111 9.90 -0.16 -20.72
C LEU A 111 10.16 1.23 -20.14
N LYS A 112 10.69 2.15 -20.96
CA LYS A 112 10.96 3.54 -20.57
C LYS A 112 9.78 4.43 -20.92
N TYR A 113 9.46 5.36 -20.04
CA TYR A 113 8.36 6.30 -20.22
C TYR A 113 8.76 7.71 -19.78
N GLU A 114 7.94 8.69 -20.13
CA GLU A 114 8.05 10.07 -19.70
C GLU A 114 6.71 10.54 -19.14
N SER A 115 6.76 11.42 -18.13
CA SER A 115 5.59 12.12 -17.59
C SER A 115 5.71 13.62 -17.91
N PRO A 116 4.62 14.29 -18.32
CA PRO A 116 4.65 15.73 -18.64
C PRO A 116 5.00 16.62 -17.43
N ASP A 117 4.74 16.15 -16.22
CA ASP A 117 4.93 16.88 -14.96
C ASP A 117 6.08 16.32 -14.08
N GLY A 118 6.91 15.45 -14.64
CA GLY A 118 8.03 14.83 -13.91
C GLY A 118 7.62 13.79 -12.85
N LYS A 119 6.36 13.34 -12.86
CA LYS A 119 5.94 12.20 -12.04
C LYS A 119 6.60 10.90 -12.49
N VAL A 120 6.78 10.02 -11.52
CA VAL A 120 7.34 8.68 -11.72
C VAL A 120 6.48 7.64 -11.02
N VAL A 121 6.42 6.45 -11.58
CA VAL A 121 5.80 5.28 -10.97
C VAL A 121 6.71 4.77 -9.85
N ARG A 122 6.11 4.51 -8.69
CA ARG A 122 6.69 3.76 -7.58
C ARG A 122 5.83 2.55 -7.29
N MET A 123 6.46 1.54 -6.70
CA MET A 123 5.81 0.29 -6.31
C MET A 123 5.99 0.09 -4.81
N PHE A 124 4.91 -0.27 -4.15
CA PHE A 124 4.93 -0.86 -2.81
C PHE A 124 4.52 -2.33 -2.92
N LEU A 125 5.28 -3.22 -2.28
CA LEU A 125 5.00 -4.65 -2.20
C LEU A 125 4.62 -5.00 -0.76
N GLY A 126 3.48 -5.67 -0.57
CA GLY A 126 2.99 -6.05 0.76
C GLY A 126 3.76 -7.21 1.41
N ASP A 127 4.77 -7.78 0.75
CA ASP A 127 5.46 -9.00 1.20
C ASP A 127 6.10 -8.90 2.59
N ARG A 128 6.35 -7.69 3.10
CA ARG A 128 6.92 -7.45 4.43
C ARG A 128 5.89 -7.03 5.49
N MET A 129 4.64 -6.79 5.12
CA MET A 129 3.53 -6.50 6.06
C MET A 129 3.09 -7.76 6.84
N ASN A 130 2.42 -7.58 7.96
CA ASN A 130 1.89 -8.62 8.84
C ASN A 130 0.38 -8.77 8.63
N TYR A 131 -0.01 -9.46 7.56
CA TYR A 131 -1.39 -9.87 7.30
C TYR A 131 -1.52 -11.39 7.18
N ASP A 132 -2.75 -11.90 7.27
CA ASP A 132 -3.06 -13.30 6.96
C ASP A 132 -3.00 -13.52 5.44
N ALA A 133 -1.85 -14.02 4.97
CA ALA A 133 -1.63 -14.31 3.55
C ALA A 133 -2.49 -15.46 3.00
N LEU A 134 -3.10 -16.27 3.86
CA LEU A 134 -4.01 -17.33 3.43
C LEU A 134 -5.45 -16.80 3.22
N SER A 135 -5.74 -15.59 3.71
CA SER A 135 -7.04 -14.92 3.52
C SER A 135 -6.98 -13.90 2.39
N ALA A 136 -7.65 -14.22 1.29
CA ALA A 136 -7.80 -13.30 0.16
C ALA A 136 -8.48 -11.98 0.55
N ASP A 137 -9.43 -12.03 1.49
CA ASP A 137 -10.14 -10.85 1.98
C ASP A 137 -9.25 -9.98 2.87
N ALA A 138 -8.40 -10.58 3.71
CA ALA A 138 -7.40 -9.83 4.49
C ALA A 138 -6.44 -9.10 3.56
N MET A 139 -5.88 -9.79 2.55
CA MET A 139 -5.00 -9.16 1.57
C MET A 139 -5.67 -8.01 0.79
N LYS A 140 -6.91 -8.20 0.34
CA LYS A 140 -7.67 -7.13 -0.35
C LYS A 140 -7.92 -5.94 0.57
N LYS A 141 -8.23 -6.19 1.85
CA LYS A 141 -8.43 -5.14 2.84
C LYS A 141 -7.15 -4.31 3.02
N GLU A 142 -6.00 -4.97 3.15
CA GLU A 142 -4.72 -4.27 3.26
C GLU A 142 -4.40 -3.47 2.00
N GLN A 143 -4.48 -4.09 0.82
CA GLN A 143 -4.25 -3.38 -0.45
C GLN A 143 -5.17 -2.16 -0.60
N HIS A 144 -6.46 -2.30 -0.26
CA HIS A 144 -7.42 -1.20 -0.32
C HIS A 144 -7.07 -0.07 0.65
N MET A 145 -6.67 -0.40 1.87
CA MET A 145 -6.25 0.57 2.88
C MET A 145 -5.07 1.42 2.38
N LEU A 146 -4.09 0.80 1.72
CA LEU A 146 -2.95 1.51 1.13
C LEU A 146 -3.38 2.44 -0.02
N ILE A 147 -4.29 1.97 -0.89
CA ILE A 147 -4.83 2.77 -2.01
C ILE A 147 -5.56 3.99 -1.46
N GLU A 148 -6.45 3.81 -0.48
CA GLU A 148 -7.16 4.93 0.13
C GLU A 148 -6.22 5.94 0.80
N ALA A 149 -5.15 5.45 1.44
CA ALA A 149 -4.16 6.33 2.05
C ALA A 149 -3.41 7.17 1.01
N LEU A 150 -3.04 6.57 -0.13
CA LEU A 150 -2.43 7.29 -1.25
C LEU A 150 -3.37 8.39 -1.77
N GLU A 151 -4.64 8.06 -2.02
CA GLU A 151 -5.64 9.01 -2.51
C GLU A 151 -5.87 10.16 -1.51
N LYS A 152 -5.99 9.86 -0.21
CA LYS A 152 -6.12 10.86 0.85
C LYS A 152 -4.92 11.80 0.95
N GLN A 153 -3.74 11.36 0.51
CA GLN A 153 -2.52 12.17 0.47
C GLN A 153 -2.26 12.83 -0.90
N GLY A 154 -3.20 12.73 -1.84
CA GLY A 154 -3.08 13.33 -3.17
C GLY A 154 -2.09 12.62 -4.08
N LEU A 155 -1.63 11.42 -3.72
CA LEU A 155 -0.88 10.53 -4.61
C LEU A 155 -1.87 9.78 -5.50
N THR A 156 -1.45 9.43 -6.72
CA THR A 156 -2.34 8.79 -7.71
C THR A 156 -2.02 7.31 -7.84
N PRO A 157 -2.83 6.39 -7.29
CA PRO A 157 -2.74 4.98 -7.62
C PRO A 157 -2.93 4.75 -9.12
N VAL A 158 -2.02 3.96 -9.71
CA VAL A 158 -1.98 3.62 -11.13
C VAL A 158 -2.51 2.21 -11.36
N ALA A 159 -2.00 1.27 -10.56
CA ALA A 159 -2.39 -0.12 -10.65
C ALA A 159 -2.21 -0.83 -9.30
N ALA A 160 -2.96 -1.90 -9.07
CA ALA A 160 -2.87 -2.68 -7.85
C ALA A 160 -3.20 -4.14 -8.16
N PHE A 161 -2.27 -5.06 -7.91
CA PHE A 161 -2.47 -6.46 -8.24
C PHE A 161 -2.26 -7.38 -7.04
N MET A 162 -3.12 -8.37 -6.93
CA MET A 162 -2.88 -9.53 -6.10
C MET A 162 -1.91 -10.44 -6.83
N ILE A 163 -0.85 -10.89 -6.16
CA ILE A 163 0.20 -11.73 -6.74
C ILE A 163 -0.09 -13.19 -6.35
N LYS A 164 -0.40 -13.99 -7.38
CA LYS A 164 -0.71 -15.42 -7.28
C LYS A 164 0.33 -16.21 -8.05
N ASN A 165 1.53 -16.28 -7.48
CA ASN A 165 2.65 -17.02 -8.06
C ASN A 165 3.40 -17.77 -6.95
N GLU A 166 3.85 -18.98 -7.24
CA GLU A 166 4.50 -19.88 -6.27
C GLU A 166 5.84 -19.34 -5.71
N ILE A 167 6.46 -18.38 -6.40
CA ILE A 167 7.73 -17.76 -5.97
C ILE A 167 7.53 -16.88 -4.72
N PHE A 168 6.33 -16.34 -4.52
CA PHE A 168 6.01 -15.52 -3.36
C PHE A 168 5.04 -16.25 -2.44
N ARG A 169 5.14 -15.94 -1.13
CA ARG A 169 3.94 -16.06 -0.29
C ARG A 169 2.82 -15.21 -0.94
N PRO A 170 1.55 -15.60 -0.86
CA PRO A 170 0.47 -14.76 -1.38
C PRO A 170 0.61 -13.31 -0.89
N THR A 171 0.63 -12.39 -1.83
CA THR A 171 0.94 -10.98 -1.58
C THR A 171 0.25 -10.10 -2.61
N PHE A 172 0.48 -8.81 -2.53
CA PHE A 172 -0.06 -7.82 -3.45
C PHE A 172 0.93 -6.68 -3.65
N ASN A 173 0.77 -5.94 -4.74
CA ASN A 173 1.47 -4.69 -4.96
C ASN A 173 0.49 -3.54 -5.19
N VAL A 174 1.00 -2.33 -5.00
CA VAL A 174 0.36 -1.07 -5.36
C VAL A 174 1.38 -0.23 -6.11
N TYR A 175 1.02 0.18 -7.33
CA TYR A 175 1.76 1.12 -8.14
C TYR A 175 1.08 2.46 -8.09
N TYR A 176 1.85 3.52 -7.92
CA TYR A 176 1.32 4.88 -7.76
C TYR A 176 2.32 5.91 -8.26
N LEU A 177 1.82 7.12 -8.50
CA LEU A 177 2.63 8.25 -8.94
C LEU A 177 3.14 9.05 -7.76
N THR A 178 4.41 9.42 -7.81
CA THR A 178 5.05 10.42 -6.95
C THR A 178 5.76 11.47 -7.81
N GLN A 179 6.06 12.62 -7.22
CA GLN A 179 7.04 13.54 -7.81
C GLN A 179 8.41 12.86 -7.79
N GLY A 180 9.04 12.73 -8.96
CA GLY A 180 10.38 12.14 -9.05
C GLY A 180 11.45 13.05 -8.48
N ASP A 181 12.43 12.45 -7.81
CA ASP A 181 13.65 13.09 -7.33
C ASP A 181 14.87 12.32 -7.84
N GLU A 182 16.05 12.96 -7.84
CA GLU A 182 17.30 12.25 -8.13
C GLU A 182 17.55 11.15 -7.10
N ASN A 183 17.27 11.43 -5.82
CA ASN A 183 17.31 10.46 -4.74
C ASN A 183 15.89 10.03 -4.35
N ALA A 184 15.54 8.78 -4.68
CA ALA A 184 14.24 8.21 -4.34
C ALA A 184 13.96 8.24 -2.82
N ASP A 185 14.96 8.33 -1.96
CA ASP A 185 14.77 8.41 -0.50
C ASP A 185 14.17 9.75 -0.06
N HIS A 186 14.35 10.81 -0.87
CA HIS A 186 13.81 12.14 -0.60
C HIS A 186 12.38 12.32 -1.12
N GLU A 187 11.87 11.37 -1.91
CA GLU A 187 10.50 11.42 -2.43
C GLU A 187 9.49 11.04 -1.34
N VAL A 188 8.31 11.69 -1.38
CA VAL A 188 7.15 11.31 -0.57
C VAL A 188 6.52 10.05 -1.18
N GLN A 189 6.75 8.90 -0.54
CA GLN A 189 6.34 7.60 -1.04
C GLN A 189 5.64 6.79 0.04
N LEU A 190 4.80 5.85 -0.37
CA LEU A 190 4.35 4.75 0.49
C LEU A 190 5.52 3.82 0.79
N ARG A 191 5.82 3.64 2.08
CA ARG A 191 7.00 2.94 2.60
C ARG A 191 6.64 2.13 3.83
N GLN A 192 7.53 1.21 4.19
CA GLN A 192 7.46 0.46 5.44
C GLN A 192 8.76 0.62 6.22
N LEU A 193 8.64 0.99 7.50
CA LEU A 193 9.73 0.92 8.47
C LEU A 193 9.56 -0.38 9.25
N LYS A 194 10.50 -1.31 9.11
CA LYS A 194 10.55 -2.58 9.85
C LYS A 194 11.98 -2.82 10.30
N ASN A 195 12.28 -2.38 11.51
CA ASN A 195 13.62 -2.26 12.12
C ASN A 195 13.92 -3.34 13.16
N GLY A 196 12.92 -4.14 13.56
CA GLY A 196 13.08 -5.24 14.54
C GLY A 196 13.10 -4.80 16.00
N ASP A 197 13.12 -3.49 16.27
CA ASP A 197 12.92 -2.88 17.58
C ASP A 197 11.54 -2.22 17.63
N ASP A 198 10.92 -2.16 18.80
CA ASP A 198 9.64 -1.45 18.95
C ASP A 198 9.77 0.02 18.53
N ILE A 199 8.80 0.46 17.73
CA ILE A 199 8.71 1.80 17.18
C ILE A 199 7.89 2.66 18.14
N ASP A 200 8.44 3.80 18.51
CA ASP A 200 7.68 4.85 19.18
C ASP A 200 6.96 5.67 18.12
N PHE A 201 5.74 5.23 17.76
CA PHE A 201 4.98 5.85 16.68
C PHE A 201 4.69 7.33 16.92
N ASP A 202 4.51 7.73 18.17
CA ASP A 202 4.13 9.10 18.53
C ASP A 202 5.24 10.08 18.14
N LEU A 203 6.52 9.65 18.22
CA LEU A 203 7.65 10.43 17.73
C LEU A 203 7.66 10.68 16.22
N LEU A 204 6.88 9.90 15.45
CA LEU A 204 6.86 9.96 13.98
C LEU A 204 5.58 10.57 13.42
N THR A 205 4.53 10.72 14.23
CA THR A 205 3.19 11.19 13.80
C THR A 205 3.17 12.53 13.08
N ASN A 206 4.10 13.44 13.40
CA ASN A 206 4.20 14.77 12.78
C ASN A 206 5.23 14.84 11.65
N SER A 207 5.97 13.75 11.40
CA SER A 207 7.05 13.71 10.41
C SER A 207 6.67 12.96 9.14
N VAL A 208 5.75 11.99 9.26
CA VAL A 208 5.22 11.20 8.15
C VAL A 208 3.73 10.98 8.34
N THR A 209 3.01 10.73 7.25
CA THR A 209 1.62 10.29 7.34
C THR A 209 1.60 8.81 7.67
N LEU A 210 1.26 8.47 8.92
CA LEU A 210 1.07 7.08 9.34
C LEU A 210 -0.13 6.47 8.61
N VAL A 211 0.10 5.35 7.95
CA VAL A 211 -0.93 4.61 7.22
C VAL A 211 -1.41 3.43 8.07
N GLU A 212 -0.49 2.68 8.64
CA GLU A 212 -0.81 1.53 9.50
C GLU A 212 0.28 1.27 10.56
N LYS A 213 -0.15 0.95 11.79
CA LYS A 213 0.69 0.36 12.83
C LYS A 213 0.69 -1.17 12.67
N ASP A 214 1.37 -1.64 11.63
CA ASP A 214 1.42 -3.04 11.20
C ASP A 214 1.87 -4.03 12.30
N ALA A 215 2.84 -3.65 13.13
CA ALA A 215 3.20 -4.34 14.37
C ALA A 215 3.93 -3.36 15.31
N SER A 216 4.26 -3.76 16.55
CA SER A 216 5.02 -2.87 17.46
C SER A 216 6.35 -2.40 16.86
N PHE A 217 7.00 -3.23 16.03
CA PHE A 217 8.27 -2.97 15.34
C PHE A 217 8.11 -2.67 13.82
N SER A 218 6.89 -2.40 13.36
CA SER A 218 6.59 -2.23 11.95
C SER A 218 5.49 -1.20 11.70
N MET A 219 5.73 -0.24 10.81
CA MET A 219 4.69 0.68 10.33
C MET A 219 4.77 0.89 8.83
N VAL A 220 3.59 1.08 8.24
CA VAL A 220 3.43 1.60 6.88
C VAL A 220 3.12 3.08 6.96
N TYR A 221 3.76 3.88 6.12
CA TYR A 221 3.63 5.34 6.12
C TYR A 221 3.83 5.93 4.73
N ILE A 222 3.36 7.17 4.54
CA ILE A 222 3.64 7.99 3.37
C ILE A 222 4.60 9.12 3.78
N GLY A 223 5.78 9.19 3.15
CA GLY A 223 6.80 10.18 3.47
C GLY A 223 8.17 9.88 2.84
N ARG A 224 9.18 10.69 3.23
CA ARG A 224 10.60 10.44 2.93
C ARG A 224 11.09 9.19 3.65
N LEU A 225 12.15 8.56 3.16
CA LEU A 225 12.65 7.32 3.75
C LEU A 225 13.12 7.53 5.19
N LEU A 226 12.43 6.90 6.13
CA LEU A 226 12.84 6.83 7.52
C LEU A 226 14.02 5.87 7.70
N GLY A 227 15.03 6.34 8.40
CA GLY A 227 16.09 5.57 9.01
C GLY A 227 15.88 5.40 10.50
N PHE A 228 16.44 4.31 11.03
CA PHE A 228 16.38 3.98 12.44
C PHE A 228 17.75 3.52 12.94
N LYS A 229 18.09 3.91 14.17
CA LYS A 229 19.27 3.36 14.86
C LYS A 229 19.02 3.18 16.35
N GLY A 230 19.21 1.95 16.82
CA GLY A 230 19.36 1.63 18.24
C GLY A 230 20.78 1.88 18.74
N LYS A 231 20.92 2.40 19.96
CA LYS A 231 22.18 2.55 20.69
C LYS A 231 22.01 2.04 22.13
N LEU A 232 23.06 1.44 22.68
CA LEU A 232 23.12 0.96 24.07
C LEU A 232 24.25 1.67 24.83
N ALA A 233 24.06 1.94 26.12
CA ALA A 233 25.10 2.50 26.98
C ALA A 233 25.01 1.98 28.42
N ALA A 234 26.15 2.00 29.13
CA ALA A 234 26.24 1.58 30.52
C ALA A 234 25.59 2.58 31.49
N ASP A 235 25.66 3.87 31.17
CA ASP A 235 25.14 4.96 31.97
C ASP A 235 24.52 6.08 31.09
N GLU A 236 23.86 7.02 31.75
CA GLU A 236 23.11 8.11 31.12
C GLU A 236 24.02 9.11 30.40
N ALA A 237 25.19 9.43 30.96
CA ALA A 237 26.13 10.37 30.36
C ALA A 237 26.72 9.80 29.06
N ALA A 238 27.10 8.53 29.07
CA ALA A 238 27.53 7.81 27.89
C ALA A 238 26.42 7.71 26.83
N MET A 239 25.16 7.58 27.24
CA MET A 239 24.04 7.59 26.30
C MET A 239 23.87 8.97 25.65
N ALA A 240 23.89 10.05 26.45
CA ALA A 240 23.78 11.41 25.95
C ALA A 240 24.88 11.74 24.94
N ALA A 241 26.12 11.34 25.22
CA ALA A 241 27.24 11.47 24.28
C ALA A 241 26.99 10.72 22.97
N LYS A 242 26.55 9.44 23.02
CA LYS A 242 26.25 8.65 21.82
C LYS A 242 25.12 9.25 20.98
N VAL A 243 24.09 9.84 21.60
CA VAL A 243 23.01 10.52 20.88
C VAL A 243 23.52 11.79 20.21
N ALA A 244 24.32 12.60 20.91
CA ALA A 244 24.91 13.82 20.34
C ALA A 244 25.87 13.50 19.17
N ASP A 245 26.74 12.51 19.34
CA ASP A 245 27.66 12.05 18.29
C ASP A 245 26.89 11.55 17.07
N TYR A 246 25.80 10.83 17.27
CA TYR A 246 25.00 10.33 16.15
C TYR A 246 24.28 11.47 15.41
N LYS A 247 23.78 12.48 16.12
CA LYS A 247 23.21 13.68 15.48
C LYS A 247 24.25 14.40 14.61
N LYS A 248 25.49 14.52 15.10
CA LYS A 248 26.61 15.08 14.32
C LYS A 248 26.90 14.23 13.08
N PHE A 249 26.98 12.91 13.23
CA PHE A 249 27.15 11.99 12.11
C PHE A 249 26.04 12.14 11.06
N LEU A 250 24.78 12.27 11.48
CA LEU A 250 23.66 12.47 10.54
C LEU A 250 23.84 13.76 9.75
N LEU A 251 24.18 14.87 10.40
CA LEU A 251 24.41 16.16 9.74
C LEU A 251 25.56 16.09 8.73
N GLU A 252 26.69 15.48 9.11
CA GLU A 252 27.86 15.30 8.22
C GLU A 252 27.53 14.47 6.98
N ASN A 253 26.55 13.56 7.09
CA ASN A 253 26.08 12.70 6.00
C ASN A 253 24.82 13.23 5.31
N LYS A 254 24.44 14.50 5.55
CA LYS A 254 23.26 15.16 4.95
C LYS A 254 21.92 14.49 5.27
N LYS A 255 21.83 13.85 6.45
CA LYS A 255 20.61 13.22 6.98
C LYS A 255 19.94 14.12 7.99
N GLU A 256 18.61 14.07 8.03
CA GLU A 256 17.82 14.93 8.88
C GLU A 256 17.35 14.17 10.13
N PHE A 257 17.84 14.60 11.29
CA PHE A 257 17.39 14.03 12.57
C PHE A 257 15.92 14.41 12.84
N ILE A 258 15.12 13.42 13.23
CA ILE A 258 13.70 13.62 13.60
C ILE A 258 13.58 13.68 15.12
N ALA A 259 13.81 12.55 15.77
CA ALA A 259 13.59 12.40 17.20
C ALA A 259 14.41 11.26 17.78
N ALA A 260 14.58 11.26 19.10
CA ALA A 260 15.17 10.16 19.83
C ALA A 260 14.45 9.95 21.16
N LYS A 261 14.32 8.70 21.57
CA LYS A 261 13.86 8.31 22.90
C LYS A 261 14.98 7.59 23.62
N VAL A 262 15.33 8.07 24.81
CA VAL A 262 16.25 7.39 25.72
C VAL A 262 15.42 6.71 26.79
N THR A 263 15.64 5.41 26.97
CA THR A 263 14.95 4.58 27.95
C THR A 263 15.99 3.91 28.84
N LYS A 264 15.80 4.01 30.16
CA LYS A 264 16.53 3.19 31.11
C LYS A 264 15.93 1.78 31.07
N LEU A 265 16.78 0.77 30.90
CA LEU A 265 16.35 -0.63 30.87
C LEU A 265 15.98 -1.08 32.28
N ASP A 266 14.86 -1.78 32.41
CA ASP A 266 14.41 -2.35 33.68
C ASP A 266 15.41 -3.41 34.17
N GLU A 267 15.86 -4.26 33.25
CA GLU A 267 16.93 -5.23 33.47
C GLU A 267 18.17 -4.86 32.63
N PRO A 268 19.38 -4.87 33.20
CA PRO A 268 20.59 -4.63 32.43
C PRO A 268 20.78 -5.67 31.33
N PHE A 269 21.06 -5.21 30.12
CA PHE A 269 21.40 -6.08 29.00
C PHE A 269 22.90 -6.36 29.02
N VAL A 270 23.30 -7.64 29.13
CA VAL A 270 24.70 -8.05 29.26
C VAL A 270 25.17 -8.77 28.01
N VAL A 271 26.27 -8.32 27.41
CA VAL A 271 26.93 -8.97 26.26
C VAL A 271 28.41 -9.12 26.56
N GLY A 272 28.84 -10.35 26.83
CA GLY A 272 30.22 -10.61 27.29
C GLY A 272 30.50 -9.87 28.60
N GLU A 273 31.54 -9.05 28.60
CA GLU A 273 31.95 -8.23 29.75
C GLU A 273 31.21 -6.88 29.84
N HIS A 274 30.36 -6.55 28.86
CA HIS A 274 29.66 -5.27 28.82
C HIS A 274 28.27 -5.38 29.44
N THR A 275 27.96 -4.47 30.37
CA THR A 275 26.63 -4.28 30.94
C THR A 275 26.04 -2.97 30.46
N TYR A 276 24.88 -3.04 29.80
CA TYR A 276 24.14 -1.89 29.30
C TYR A 276 22.89 -1.65 30.17
N ARG A 277 22.63 -0.40 30.52
CA ARG A 277 21.49 0.01 31.35
C ARG A 277 20.58 1.02 30.66
N TYR A 278 21.00 1.54 29.51
CA TYR A 278 20.27 2.53 28.74
C TYR A 278 20.21 2.10 27.29
N TYR A 279 19.07 2.36 26.67
CA TYR A 279 18.83 2.22 25.24
C TYR A 279 18.36 3.55 24.66
N ALA A 280 18.77 3.86 23.44
CA ALA A 280 18.21 4.96 22.67
C ALA A 280 17.75 4.49 21.30
N ALA A 281 16.50 4.81 20.97
CA ALA A 281 15.93 4.70 19.62
C ALA A 281 16.06 6.07 18.94
N LEU A 282 16.76 6.14 17.81
CA LEU A 282 16.93 7.35 17.03
C LEU A 282 16.30 7.20 15.64
N TYR A 283 15.51 8.20 15.25
CA TYR A 283 14.81 8.28 13.97
C TYR A 283 15.31 9.48 13.15
N PHE A 284 15.43 9.29 11.83
CA PHE A 284 15.94 10.31 10.91
C PHE A 284 15.43 10.06 9.49
N PHE A 285 15.55 11.05 8.59
CA PHE A 285 15.39 10.85 7.16
C PHE A 285 16.75 10.52 6.50
N GLN A 286 16.76 9.54 5.60
CA GLN A 286 17.95 9.08 4.86
C GLN A 286 18.46 10.11 3.85
#